data_AF-A0A0B3SKP5-F1
#
_entry.id   AF-A0A0B3SKP5-F1
#
_cell.length_a   1.000
_cell.length_b   1.000
_cell.length_c   1.000
_cell.angle_alpha   90.00
_cell.angle_beta   90.00
_cell.angle_gamma   90.00
#
_symmetry.space_group_name_H-M   'P 1'
#
loop_
_entity.id
_entity.type
_entity.pdbx_description
1 polymer ?
#
loop_
_entity_poly.entity_id
_entity_poly.type
_entity_poly.pdbx_seq_one_letter_code
_entity_poly.pdbx_strand_id
1 'polypeptide(L)' 'MTRLVDLELFVAHETDKAFLVKEDEGGDGVWIPKSQCEVHGGCGEVSDVTLPEWLAEERGFI' A
#
# COMPACT_ATOMS: atom_id res chain seq x y z
N MET A 1 -9.62 -2.37 18.68
CA MET A 1 -9.01 -1.12 18.20
C MET A 1 -8.18 -1.50 16.98
N THR A 2 -8.53 -1.01 15.80
CA THR A 2 -7.71 -1.21 14.60
C THR A 2 -6.53 -0.27 14.68
N ARG A 3 -5.31 -0.80 14.71
CA ARG A 3 -4.10 0.01 14.64
C ARG A 3 -3.78 0.31 13.17
N LEU A 4 -3.41 1.54 12.85
CA LEU A 4 -2.95 1.93 11.53
C LEU A 4 -1.43 1.99 11.55
N VAL A 5 -0.81 1.64 10.42
CA VAL A 5 0.62 1.72 10.18
C VAL A 5 0.86 2.50 8.89
N ASP A 6 1.94 3.27 8.89
CA ASP A 6 2.40 4.07 7.77
C ASP A 6 3.60 3.36 7.17
N LEU A 7 3.52 3.01 5.89
CA LEU A 7 4.55 2.28 5.18
C LEU A 7 4.95 3.06 3.93
N GLU A 8 6.25 3.17 3.72
CA GLU A 8 6.81 3.74 2.50
C GLU A 8 6.84 2.64 1.43
N LEU A 9 5.90 2.68 0.47
CA LEU A 9 5.71 1.66 -0.55
C LEU A 9 5.71 2.27 -1.95
N PHE A 10 6.24 1.53 -2.92
CA PHE A 10 6.19 1.93 -4.32
C PHE A 10 4.80 1.68 -4.92
N VAL A 11 4.11 2.73 -5.32
CA VAL A 11 2.77 2.63 -5.94
C VAL A 11 2.95 2.37 -7.43
N ALA A 12 2.95 1.10 -7.82
CA ALA A 12 3.18 0.70 -9.20
C ALA A 12 1.98 0.97 -10.13
N HIS A 13 0.76 0.90 -9.62
CA HIS A 13 -0.44 1.11 -10.42
C HIS A 13 -1.61 1.59 -9.57
N GLU A 14 -2.47 2.44 -10.15
CA GLU A 14 -3.74 2.85 -9.55
C GLU A 14 -4.93 2.37 -10.40
N THR A 15 -5.97 1.87 -9.76
CA THR A 15 -7.27 1.61 -10.39
C THR A 15 -8.36 2.41 -9.69
N ASP A 16 -9.59 2.36 -10.22
CA ASP A 16 -10.76 3.00 -9.60
C ASP A 16 -10.94 2.58 -8.11
N LYS A 17 -10.55 1.36 -7.73
CA LYS A 17 -10.85 0.78 -6.41
C LYS A 17 -9.66 0.29 -5.61
N ALA A 18 -8.48 0.20 -6.20
CA ALA A 18 -7.30 -0.36 -5.54
C ALA A 18 -6.00 0.25 -6.05
N PHE A 19 -4.97 0.22 -5.21
CA PHE A 19 -3.58 0.52 -5.55
C PHE A 19 -2.78 -0.78 -5.60
N LEU A 20 -1.94 -0.94 -6.62
CA LEU A 20 -0.90 -1.96 -6.65
C LEU A 20 0.34 -1.34 -6.00
N VAL A 21 0.69 -1.82 -4.82
CA VAL A 21 1.85 -1.33 -4.06
C VAL A 21 2.90 -2.42 -3.98
N LYS A 22 4.18 -2.03 -3.88
CA LYS A 22 5.33 -2.93 -3.79
C LYS A 22 6.26 -2.43 -2.69
N GLU A 23 7.03 -3.33 -2.08
CA GLU A 23 8.12 -2.94 -1.17
C GLU A 23 9.24 -2.20 -1.91
N ASP A 24 9.49 -2.57 -3.17
CA ASP A 24 10.48 -1.94 -4.04
C ASP A 24 10.03 -1.94 -5.51
N GLU A 25 10.67 -1.15 -6.38
CA GLU A 25 10.30 -1.02 -7.80
C GLU A 25 10.28 -2.37 -8.56
N GLY A 26 11.19 -3.28 -8.20
CA GLY A 26 11.38 -4.60 -8.80
C GLY A 26 10.59 -5.74 -8.15
N GLY A 27 10.02 -5.51 -6.97
CA GLY A 27 9.32 -6.53 -6.18
C GLY A 27 7.95 -6.96 -6.72
N ASP A 28 7.43 -8.02 -6.11
CA ASP A 28 6.05 -8.47 -6.31
C ASP A 28 5.06 -7.43 -5.77
N GLY A 29 4.04 -7.13 -6.56
CA GLY A 29 3.04 -6.14 -6.19
C GLY A 29 1.82 -6.75 -5.54
N VAL A 30 1.32 -6.09 -4.50
CA VAL A 30 0.10 -6.45 -3.80
C VAL A 30 -0.97 -5.40 -4.05
N TRP A 31 -2.18 -5.86 -4.34
CA TRP A 31 -3.34 -4.98 -4.48
C TRP A 31 -3.96 -4.67 -3.13
N ILE A 32 -4.04 -3.37 -2.81
CA ILE A 32 -4.69 -2.85 -1.61
C ILE A 32 -5.91 -2.03 -2.02
N PRO A 33 -7.12 -2.34 -1.51
CA PRO A 33 -8.30 -1.59 -1.86
C PRO A 33 -8.26 -0.18 -1.25
N LYS A 34 -8.65 0.83 -2.03
CA LYS A 34 -8.72 2.25 -1.62
C LYS A 34 -9.63 2.49 -0.42
N SER A 35 -10.56 1.58 -0.14
CA SER A 35 -11.41 1.65 1.04
C SER A 35 -10.70 1.21 2.33
N GLN A 36 -9.50 0.66 2.24
CA GLN A 36 -8.70 0.13 3.36
C GLN A 36 -7.29 0.73 3.41
N CYS A 37 -6.95 1.68 2.54
CA CYS A 37 -5.70 2.41 2.61
C CYS A 37 -5.88 3.86 2.20
N GLU A 38 -4.97 4.70 2.68
CA GLU A 38 -4.77 6.07 2.20
C GLU A 38 -3.35 6.15 1.64
N VAL A 39 -3.21 6.74 0.45
CA VAL A 39 -1.91 6.91 -0.23
C VAL A 39 -1.65 8.40 -0.35
N HIS A 40 -0.52 8.84 0.18
CA HIS A 40 -0.01 10.20 0.04
C HIS A 40 1.15 10.17 -0.95
N GLY A 41 0.86 10.46 -2.21
CA GLY A 41 1.85 10.46 -3.28
C GLY A 41 1.25 10.22 -4.67
N GLY A 42 2.10 9.78 -5.60
CA GLY A 42 1.77 9.55 -7.00
C GLY A 42 1.90 8.08 -7.42
N CYS A 43 1.25 7.73 -8.53
CA CYS A 43 1.49 6.45 -9.19
C CYS A 43 2.85 6.50 -9.93
N GLY A 44 3.70 5.49 -9.71
CA GLY A 44 5.04 5.38 -10.29
C GLY A 44 6.16 5.92 -9.41
N GLU A 45 5.87 6.23 -8.14
CA GLU A 45 6.85 6.67 -7.15
C GLU A 45 6.64 5.97 -5.80
N VAL A 46 7.66 6.07 -4.95
CA VAL A 46 7.57 5.66 -3.55
C VAL A 46 6.68 6.67 -2.82
N SER A 47 5.59 6.19 -2.22
CA SER A 47 4.57 6.99 -1.55
C SER A 47 4.30 6.47 -0.14
N ASP A 48 3.84 7.35 0.74
CA ASP A 48 3.41 6.97 2.08
C ASP A 48 2.02 6.32 1.99
N VAL A 49 1.94 5.04 2.35
CA VAL A 49 0.72 4.24 2.34
C VAL A 49 0.33 3.94 3.79
N THR A 50 -0.77 4.52 4.24
CA THR A 50 -1.34 4.24 5.55
C THR A 50 -2.44 3.18 5.42
N LEU A 51 -2.31 2.07 6.13
CA LEU A 51 -3.27 0.97 6.14
C LEU A 51 -3.37 0.32 7.53
N PRO A 52 -4.41 -0.48 7.80
CA PRO A 52 -4.50 -1.25 9.04
C PRO A 52 -3.33 -2.22 9.22
N GLU A 53 -2.80 -2.32 10.45
CA GLU A 53 -1.69 -3.21 10.84
C GLU A 53 -1.98 -4.66 10.44
N TRP A 54 -3.19 -5.17 10.72
CA TRP A 54 -3.60 -6.53 10.35
C TRP A 54 -3.55 -6.79 8.83
N LEU A 55 -3.81 -5.76 8.02
CA LEU A 55 -3.75 -5.87 6.57
C LEU A 55 -2.29 -5.83 6.10
N ALA A 56 -1.44 -5.03 6.75
CA ALA A 56 -0.01 -5.04 6.50
C ALA A 56 0.61 -6.42 6.81
N GLU A 57 0.24 -7.04 7.94
CA GLU A 57 0.66 -8.40 8.34
C GLU A 57 0.15 -9.47 7.34
N GLU A 58 -1.14 -9.42 6.96
CA GLU A 58 -1.73 -10.39 6.02
C GLU A 58 -1.05 -10.35 4.64
N ARG A 59 -0.58 -9.16 4.24
CA ARG A 59 0.09 -8.93 2.96
C ARG A 59 1.61 -9.07 3.03
N GLY A 60 2.16 -9.28 4.23
CA GLY A 60 3.59 -9.51 4.44
C GLY A 60 4.46 -8.26 4.34
N PHE A 61 3.90 -7.07 4.60
CA PHE A 61 4.68 -5.83 4.66
C PHE A 61 5.37 -5.61 6.01
N ILE A 62 4.96 -6.35 7.05
CA ILE A 62 5.53 -6.36 8.41
C ILE A 62 5.54 -7.77 9.00
#